data_AF-A0A1E7ZEY9-F1
#
_entry.id   AF-A0A1E7ZEY9-F1
#
_cell.length_a   1.000
_cell.length_b   1.000
_cell.length_c   1.000
_cell.angle_alpha   90.00
_cell.angle_beta   90.00
_cell.angle_gamma   90.00
#
_symmetry.space_group_name_H-M   'P 1'
#
loop_
_entity.id
_entity.type
_entity.pdbx_description
1 polymer ?
#
loop_
_entity_poly.entity_id
_entity_poly.type
_entity_poly.pdbx_seq_one_letter_code
_entity_poly.pdbx_strand_id
1 'polypeptide(L)'
;MWRGFLVISEIAVLIFVLRLPMVQYIFKDAQAEVSSWYEYVATWQERKELESLLSVTAPMREQLRPFQQDYVDDILQSRDSIISFHHTYCVTDDINPFISGGELRHFCAAIASTELLSATL
;
A
#
# COMPACT_ATOMS: atom_id res chain seq x y z
N MET A 1 -19.39 18.29 -37.92
CA MET A 1 -18.35 17.47 -38.59
C MET A 1 -16.99 18.17 -38.63
N TRP A 2 -16.90 19.43 -39.05
CA TRP A 2 -15.63 20.21 -39.10
C TRP A 2 -14.88 20.30 -37.75
N ARG A 3 -15.60 20.53 -36.66
CA ARG A 3 -15.03 20.58 -35.30
C ARG A 3 -14.37 19.27 -34.85
N GLY A 4 -14.95 18.13 -35.22
CA GLY A 4 -14.36 16.81 -34.91
C GLY A 4 -13.08 16.56 -35.70
N PHE A 5 -13.05 16.98 -36.97
CA PHE A 5 -11.86 16.87 -37.81
C PHE A 5 -10.70 17.73 -37.28
N LEU A 6 -11.00 18.94 -36.79
CA LEU A 6 -10.02 19.79 -36.12
C LEU A 6 -9.45 19.15 -34.86
N VAL A 7 -10.30 18.60 -33.99
CA VAL A 7 -9.86 17.93 -32.76
C VAL A 7 -9.01 16.70 -33.07
N ILE A 8 -9.42 15.89 -34.05
CA ILE A 8 -8.65 14.69 -34.45
C ILE A 8 -7.30 15.10 -35.07
N SER A 9 -7.28 16.15 -35.89
CA SER A 9 -6.05 16.70 -36.45
C SER A 9 -5.10 17.19 -35.36
N GLU A 10 -5.61 17.88 -34.35
CA GLU A 10 -4.82 18.39 -33.23
C GLU A 10 -4.22 17.24 -32.39
N ILE A 11 -5.02 16.22 -32.09
CA ILE A 11 -4.54 15.00 -31.42
C ILE A 11 -3.45 14.31 -32.26
N ALA A 12 -3.65 14.20 -33.58
CA ALA A 12 -2.66 13.58 -34.48
C ALA A 12 -1.33 14.36 -34.52
N VAL A 13 -1.40 15.69 -34.56
CA VAL A 13 -0.22 16.56 -34.49
C VAL A 13 0.49 16.42 -33.14
N LEU A 14 -0.25 16.39 -32.04
CA LEU A 14 0.32 16.19 -30.70
C LEU A 14 1.04 14.84 -30.60
N ILE A 15 0.43 13.75 -31.09
CA ILE A 15 1.06 12.42 -31.12
C ILE A 15 2.35 12.45 -31.97
N PHE A 16 2.33 13.12 -33.12
CA PHE A 16 3.49 13.23 -33.99
C PHE A 16 4.64 14.00 -33.31
N VAL A 17 4.34 15.14 -32.69
CA VAL A 17 5.31 15.95 -31.95
C VAL A 17 5.88 15.18 -30.76
N LEU A 18 5.05 14.45 -30.03
CA LEU A 18 5.46 13.59 -28.91
C LEU A 18 6.43 12.49 -29.35
N ARG A 19 6.33 11.99 -30.59
CA ARG A 19 7.23 10.95 -31.12
C ARG A 19 8.52 11.48 -31.74
N LEU A 20 8.74 12.80 -31.77
CA LEU A 20 9.99 13.37 -32.27
C LEU A 20 11.16 13.01 -31.34
N PRO A 21 12.33 12.67 -31.89
CA PRO A 21 13.49 12.25 -31.10
C PRO A 21 13.99 13.33 -30.13
N MET A 22 13.78 14.62 -30.46
CA MET A 22 14.09 15.76 -29.59
C MET A 22 13.24 15.77 -28.32
N VAL A 23 11.93 15.51 -28.44
CA VAL A 23 11.00 15.47 -27.31
C VAL A 23 11.26 14.23 -26.47
N GLN A 24 11.45 13.07 -27.12
CA GLN A 24 11.81 11.82 -26.46
C GLN A 24 13.10 11.93 -25.63
N TYR A 25 14.08 12.73 -26.06
CA TYR A 25 15.31 12.99 -25.29
C TYR A 25 15.03 13.76 -23.99
N ILE A 26 14.21 14.83 -24.05
CA ILE A 26 13.79 15.59 -22.86
C ILE A 26 12.94 14.72 -21.92
N PHE A 27 12.05 13.89 -22.48
CA PHE A 27 11.23 12.95 -21.71
C PHE A 27 12.02 11.75 -21.17
N LYS A 28 13.20 11.44 -21.71
CA LYS A 28 14.05 10.35 -21.21
C LYS A 28 14.65 10.71 -19.85
N ASP A 29 15.02 11.97 -19.68
CA ASP A 29 15.50 12.49 -18.39
C ASP A 29 14.33 12.61 -17.39
N ALA A 30 13.16 13.02 -17.85
CA ALA A 30 11.94 13.00 -17.04
C ALA A 30 11.49 11.57 -16.67
N GLN A 31 11.72 10.57 -17.53
CA GLN A 31 11.36 9.17 -17.25
C GLN A 31 12.12 8.57 -16.06
N ALA A 32 13.36 9.02 -15.82
CA ALA A 32 14.15 8.59 -14.67
C ALA A 32 13.65 9.19 -13.33
N GLU A 33 13.03 10.37 -13.37
CA GLU A 33 12.34 10.98 -12.22
C GLU A 33 10.90 10.46 -12.10
N VAL A 34 10.34 9.96 -13.20
CA VAL A 34 8.98 9.42 -13.23
C VAL A 34 8.87 8.09 -12.48
N SER A 35 9.90 7.25 -12.54
CA SER A 35 9.93 5.99 -11.78
C SER A 35 9.89 6.19 -10.28
N SER A 36 10.52 7.25 -9.75
CA SER A 36 10.52 7.50 -8.30
C SER A 36 9.17 7.99 -7.79
N TRP A 37 8.41 8.78 -8.56
CA TRP A 37 7.04 9.13 -8.14
C TRP A 37 6.07 7.95 -8.32
N TYR A 38 6.28 7.05 -9.28
CA TYR A 38 5.47 5.83 -9.37
C TYR A 38 5.67 4.93 -8.15
N GLU A 39 6.91 4.75 -7.69
CA GLU A 39 7.21 4.04 -6.44
C GLU A 39 6.65 4.77 -5.21
N TYR A 40 6.74 6.10 -5.19
CA TYR A 40 6.13 6.93 -4.15
C TYR A 40 4.60 6.80 -4.10
N VAL A 41 3.92 6.80 -5.24
CA VAL A 41 2.46 6.64 -5.33
C VAL A 41 2.04 5.20 -4.99
N ALA A 42 2.81 4.20 -5.42
CA ALA A 42 2.56 2.80 -5.08
C ALA A 42 2.68 2.56 -3.55
N THR A 43 3.69 3.15 -2.91
CA THR A 43 3.91 3.01 -1.46
C THR A 43 3.01 3.91 -0.61
N TRP A 44 2.41 4.96 -1.18
CA TRP A 44 1.55 5.88 -0.44
C TRP A 44 0.29 5.21 0.11
N GLN A 45 -0.37 4.38 -0.69
CA GLN A 45 -1.55 3.63 -0.25
C GLN A 45 -1.18 2.64 0.86
N GLU A 46 -0.07 1.91 0.70
CA GLU A 46 0.44 0.98 1.71
C GLU A 46 0.74 1.67 3.05
N ARG A 47 1.41 2.83 3.02
CA ARG A 47 1.69 3.62 4.23
C ARG A 47 0.42 4.07 4.93
N LYS A 48 -0.59 4.48 4.17
CA LYS A 48 -1.87 4.94 4.71
C LYS A 48 -2.64 3.81 5.38
N GLU A 49 -2.63 2.62 4.79
CA GLU A 49 -3.25 1.42 5.37
C GLU A 49 -2.51 0.93 6.62
N LEU A 50 -1.18 1.08 6.67
CA LEU A 50 -0.41 0.78 7.88
C LEU A 50 -0.75 1.76 9.02
N GLU A 51 -0.85 3.05 8.69
CA GLU A 51 -1.22 4.10 9.65
C GLU A 51 -2.66 3.92 10.15
N SER A 52 -3.58 3.51 9.26
CA SER A 52 -4.96 3.20 9.65
C SER A 52 -5.00 2.02 10.62
N LEU A 53 -4.24 0.95 10.35
CA LEU A 53 -4.15 -0.22 11.23
C LEU A 53 -3.58 0.16 12.61
N LEU A 54 -2.54 0.98 12.65
CA LEU A 54 -1.97 1.52 13.89
C LEU A 54 -3.03 2.27 14.71
N SER A 55 -3.83 3.12 14.06
CA SER A 55 -4.88 3.90 14.74
C SER A 55 -6.03 3.03 15.27
N VAL A 56 -6.45 2.02 14.51
CA VAL A 56 -7.56 1.11 14.89
C VAL A 56 -7.14 0.17 16.02
N THR A 57 -5.87 -0.23 16.06
CA THR A 57 -5.33 -1.16 17.06
C THR A 57 -4.82 -0.46 18.33
N ALA A 58 -4.64 0.87 18.31
CA ALA A 58 -4.21 1.67 19.46
C ALA A 58 -5.00 1.41 20.76
N PRO A 59 -6.35 1.45 20.79
CA PRO A 59 -7.09 1.23 22.04
C PRO A 59 -6.94 -0.18 22.59
N MET A 60 -6.74 -1.19 21.73
CA MET A 60 -6.45 -2.56 22.15
C MET A 60 -5.03 -2.65 22.72
N ARG A 61 -4.04 -2.04 22.05
CA ARG A 61 -2.64 -2.00 22.49
C ARG A 61 -2.48 -1.36 23.86
N GLU A 62 -3.18 -0.26 24.14
CA GLU A 62 -3.12 0.40 25.44
C GLU A 62 -3.59 -0.50 26.60
N GLN A 63 -4.40 -1.53 26.31
CA GLN A 63 -4.88 -2.50 27.29
C GLN A 63 -3.94 -3.70 27.47
N LEU A 64 -2.97 -3.88 26.55
CA LEU A 64 -1.99 -4.95 26.60
C LEU A 64 -0.92 -4.68 27.67
N ARG A 65 -0.26 -5.75 28.15
CA ARG A 65 0.92 -5.61 29.02
C ARG A 65 2.10 -5.02 28.23
N PRO A 66 3.08 -4.37 28.88
CA PRO A 66 4.20 -3.73 28.18
C PRO A 66 4.91 -4.65 27.17
N PHE A 67 5.21 -5.90 27.54
CA PHE A 67 5.87 -6.84 26.62
C PHE A 67 4.99 -7.25 25.43
N GLN A 68 3.67 -7.26 25.61
CA GLN A 68 2.72 -7.57 24.52
C GLN A 68 2.56 -6.36 23.60
N GLN A 69 2.65 -5.13 24.15
CA GLN A 69 2.71 -3.92 23.35
C GLN A 69 3.94 -3.92 22.46
N ASP A 70 5.13 -4.18 23.03
CA ASP A 70 6.37 -4.27 22.27
C ASP A 70 6.28 -5.32 21.13
N TYR A 71 5.67 -6.48 21.42
CA TYR A 71 5.45 -7.52 20.42
C TYR A 71 4.52 -7.08 19.29
N VAL A 72 3.39 -6.46 19.62
CA VAL A 72 2.44 -5.96 18.61
C VAL A 72 3.05 -4.81 17.82
N ASP A 73 3.82 -3.94 18.47
CA ASP A 73 4.50 -2.82 17.82
C ASP A 73 5.54 -3.32 16.82
N ASP A 74 6.28 -4.39 17.14
CA ASP A 74 7.21 -5.06 16.22
C ASP A 74 6.50 -5.63 14.98
N ILE A 75 5.33 -6.27 15.16
CA ILE A 75 4.52 -6.75 14.04
C ILE A 75 4.06 -5.59 13.16
N LEU A 76 3.65 -4.47 13.76
CA LEU A 76 3.12 -3.31 13.05
C LEU A 76 4.20 -2.44 12.38
N GLN A 77 5.49 -2.79 12.47
CA GLN A 77 6.57 -2.04 11.82
C GLN A 77 6.56 -2.16 10.29
N SER A 78 6.06 -3.28 9.75
CA SER A 78 6.09 -3.53 8.31
C SER A 78 4.88 -4.33 7.83
N ARG A 79 4.49 -4.12 6.58
CA ARG A 79 3.44 -4.90 5.91
C ARG A 79 3.79 -6.39 5.87
N ASP A 80 5.05 -6.73 5.59
CA ASP A 80 5.50 -8.12 5.51
C ASP A 80 5.35 -8.85 6.85
N SER A 81 5.69 -8.19 7.95
CA SER A 81 5.48 -8.71 9.32
C SER A 81 3.99 -8.96 9.59
N ILE A 82 3.11 -8.04 9.19
CA ILE A 82 1.66 -8.16 9.34
C ILE A 82 1.11 -9.33 8.52
N ILE A 83 1.55 -9.48 7.27
CA ILE A 83 1.12 -10.58 6.39
C ILE A 83 1.57 -11.93 6.95
N SER A 84 2.83 -12.02 7.36
CA SER A 84 3.39 -13.22 7.97
C SER A 84 2.63 -13.61 9.25
N PHE A 85 2.36 -12.62 10.11
CA PHE A 85 1.53 -12.80 11.30
C PHE A 85 0.14 -13.30 10.94
N HIS A 86 -0.55 -12.65 9.98
CA HIS A 86 -1.90 -12.99 9.58
C HIS A 86 -1.98 -14.42 9.05
N HIS A 87 -1.04 -14.80 8.16
CA HIS A 87 -0.97 -16.15 7.63
C HIS A 87 -0.79 -17.19 8.74
N THR A 88 0.11 -16.92 9.70
CA THR A 88 0.48 -17.87 10.76
C THR A 88 -0.59 -17.99 11.85
N TYR A 89 -1.19 -16.90 12.30
CA TYR A 89 -2.03 -16.91 13.50
C TYR A 89 -3.51 -16.64 13.21
N CYS A 90 -3.86 -16.05 12.06
CA CYS A 90 -5.25 -15.77 11.69
C CYS A 90 -5.82 -16.80 10.70
N VAL A 91 -4.99 -17.40 9.83
CA VAL A 91 -5.43 -18.39 8.83
C VAL A 91 -5.22 -19.82 9.33
N THR A 92 -4.04 -20.13 9.84
CA THR A 92 -3.70 -21.49 10.29
C THR A 92 -4.18 -21.82 11.71
N ASP A 93 -4.87 -20.88 12.38
CA ASP A 93 -5.37 -21.00 13.77
C ASP A 93 -4.26 -21.43 14.77
N ASP A 94 -3.02 -21.05 14.48
CA ASP A 94 -1.88 -21.40 15.32
C ASP A 94 -1.88 -20.56 16.61
N ILE A 95 -1.33 -21.12 17.68
CA ILE A 95 -1.34 -20.48 18.99
C ILE A 95 -0.24 -19.43 19.04
N ASN A 96 -0.66 -18.17 19.14
CA ASN A 96 0.28 -17.09 19.38
C ASN A 96 0.66 -17.02 20.89
N PRO A 97 1.96 -17.07 21.23
CA PRO A 97 2.42 -17.12 22.62
C PRO A 97 2.29 -15.79 23.38
N PHE A 98 2.07 -14.66 22.68
CA PHE A 98 2.06 -13.32 23.26
C PHE A 98 0.68 -12.69 23.30
N ILE A 99 -0.17 -12.90 22.29
CA ILE A 99 -1.55 -12.39 22.23
C ILE A 99 -2.51 -13.53 21.89
N SER A 100 -3.59 -13.70 22.65
CA SER A 100 -4.46 -14.89 22.47
C SER A 100 -5.94 -14.59 22.70
N GLY A 101 -6.80 -15.52 22.28
CA GLY A 101 -8.23 -15.48 22.56
C GLY A 101 -8.96 -14.27 21.97
N GLY A 102 -9.42 -13.36 22.82
CA GLY A 102 -10.14 -12.15 22.41
C GLY A 102 -9.27 -11.14 21.69
N GLU A 103 -8.05 -10.91 22.19
CA GLU A 103 -7.09 -9.95 21.65
C GLU A 103 -6.64 -10.38 20.24
N LEU A 104 -6.28 -11.66 20.08
CA LEU A 104 -5.88 -12.21 18.78
C LEU A 104 -7.01 -12.08 17.74
N ARG A 105 -8.24 -12.42 18.11
CA ARG A 105 -9.40 -12.27 17.20
C ARG A 105 -9.63 -10.81 16.81
N HIS A 106 -9.48 -9.89 17.76
CA HIS A 106 -9.67 -8.47 17.47
C HIS A 106 -8.59 -7.95 16.53
N PHE A 107 -7.34 -8.37 16.73
CA PHE A 107 -6.21 -8.01 15.89
C PHE A 107 -6.34 -8.60 14.47
N CYS A 108 -6.70 -9.88 14.35
CA CYS A 108 -6.97 -10.52 13.06
C CYS A 108 -8.13 -9.83 12.31
N ALA A 109 -9.20 -9.45 13.01
CA ALA A 109 -10.30 -8.71 12.42
C ALA A 109 -9.88 -7.30 11.94
N ALA A 110 -9.02 -6.61 12.71
CA ALA A 110 -8.47 -5.32 12.32
C ALA A 110 -7.61 -5.44 11.05
N ILE A 111 -6.72 -6.43 10.97
CA ILE A 111 -5.90 -6.68 9.78
C ILE A 111 -6.79 -7.03 8.58
N ALA A 112 -7.79 -7.89 8.75
CA ALA A 112 -8.71 -8.27 7.68
C ALA A 112 -9.59 -7.12 7.16
N SER A 113 -9.74 -6.04 7.96
CA SER A 113 -10.46 -4.84 7.55
C SER A 113 -9.63 -3.87 6.69
N THR A 114 -8.34 -4.12 6.53
CA THR A 114 -7.42 -3.30 5.72
C THR A 114 -7.19 -3.89 4.33
N GLU A 115 -6.81 -3.06 3.37
CA GLU A 115 -6.43 -3.51 2.02
C GLU A 115 -4.98 -4.02 1.93
N LEU A 116 -4.28 -4.12 3.07
CA LEU A 116 -2.90 -4.60 3.15
C LEU A 116 -2.75 -6.02 2.57
N LEU A 117 -3.77 -6.85 2.68
CA LEU A 117 -3.76 -8.25 2.22
C LEU A 117 -4.00 -8.39 0.70
N SER A 118 -4.62 -7.40 0.05
CA SER A 118 -5.03 -7.47 -1.36
C SER A 118 -3.97 -7.01 -2.36
N ALA A 119 -2.94 -6.28 -1.95
CA ALA A 119 -1.88 -5.78 -2.83
C ALA A 119 -0.87 -6.85 -3.32
N THR A 120 -1.22 -8.14 -3.18
CA THR A 120 -0.35 -9.30 -3.47
C THR A 120 -0.84 -10.15 -4.65
N LEU A 121 -1.71 -9.61 -5.50
CA LEU A 121 -2.18 -10.22 -6.76
C LEU A 121 -1.82 -9.35 -7.97
#